data_AF-A0A834DDS1-F1
#
_entry.id   AF-A0A834DDS1-F1
#
_cell.length_a   1.000
_cell.length_b   1.000
_cell.length_c   1.000
_cell.angle_alpha   90.00
_cell.angle_beta   90.00
_cell.angle_gamma   90.00
#
_symmetry.space_group_name_H-M   'P 1'
#
loop_
_entity.id
_entity.type
_entity.pdbx_description
1 polymer ?
#
loop_
_entity_poly.entity_id
_entity_poly.type
_entity_poly.pdbx_seq_one_letter_code
_entity_poly.pdbx_strand_id
1 'polypeptide(L)'
;MEGVKLTVNKGLSNHFQVNHTVALSTIGESNYHFGVTYVGTKQLSPTEAFPVLVGDMDNSGSLNAQVIHQLGPGLRSKMAIQTQQSKFVNWQVDGEYRGSDFTAAITLGNPDVLVGSGILVAHYLQSITPCLALGGELVYHRRPGEEGTVMSLAGKYTLNNWLATVTLGQAGMHATYYHKASDQLQVGVEFEASTRMQDTSVSFGYQLDLPKANLLFKGSVDSNWIVGATLEKKLPPLPLTLALGAFLNHRKNKFQCGFGLTIG
;
A
#
# COMPACT_ATOMS: atom_id res chain seq x y z
N MET A 1 12.54 -4.78 -7.91
CA MET A 1 12.49 -6.23 -8.22
C MET A 1 13.92 -6.70 -8.28
N GLU A 2 14.25 -7.75 -7.54
CA GLU A 2 15.55 -8.42 -7.57
C GLU A 2 15.27 -9.91 -7.82
N GLY A 3 16.08 -10.56 -8.65
CA GLY A 3 15.90 -11.97 -8.99
C GLY A 3 14.73 -12.21 -9.95
N VAL A 4 14.11 -13.40 -9.84
CA VAL A 4 13.06 -13.88 -10.75
C VAL A 4 11.80 -14.17 -9.97
N LYS A 5 10.70 -13.49 -10.31
CA LYS A 5 9.38 -13.73 -9.71
C LYS A 5 8.43 -14.32 -10.73
N LEU A 6 7.91 -15.52 -10.49
CA LEU A 6 6.83 -16.10 -11.28
C LEU A 6 5.54 -16.07 -10.46
N THR A 7 4.48 -15.50 -11.00
CA THR A 7 3.16 -15.47 -10.36
C THR A 7 2.13 -16.07 -11.31
N VAL A 8 1.38 -17.04 -10.83
CA VAL A 8 0.28 -17.66 -11.57
C VAL A 8 -1.01 -17.40 -10.82
N ASN A 9 -1.91 -16.65 -11.44
CA ASN A 9 -3.23 -16.34 -10.93
C ASN A 9 -4.27 -17.22 -11.65
N LYS A 10 -5.11 -17.92 -10.89
CA LYS A 10 -6.19 -18.74 -11.43
C LYS A 10 -7.50 -18.40 -10.73
N GLY A 11 -8.43 -17.82 -11.47
CA GLY A 11 -9.83 -17.72 -11.04
C GLY A 11 -10.53 -19.07 -11.22
N LEU A 12 -11.10 -19.62 -10.15
CA LEU A 12 -12.00 -20.78 -10.22
C LEU A 12 -13.45 -20.32 -10.43
N SER A 13 -13.79 -19.15 -9.89
CA SER A 13 -15.06 -18.44 -10.13
C SER A 13 -14.85 -16.93 -9.99
N ASN A 14 -15.87 -16.13 -10.29
CA ASN A 14 -15.84 -14.67 -10.07
C ASN A 14 -15.65 -14.30 -8.59
N HIS A 15 -15.98 -15.21 -7.67
CA HIS A 15 -15.90 -15.02 -6.23
C HIS A 15 -14.64 -15.64 -5.60
N PHE A 16 -13.88 -16.43 -6.36
CA PHE A 16 -12.78 -17.22 -5.79
C PHE A 16 -11.59 -17.26 -6.74
N GLN A 17 -10.49 -16.66 -6.28
CA GLN A 17 -9.23 -16.59 -6.99
C GLN A 17 -8.12 -17.21 -6.13
N VAL A 18 -7.29 -18.02 -6.78
CA VAL A 18 -6.11 -18.63 -6.18
C VAL A 18 -4.89 -18.10 -6.90
N ASN A 19 -3.81 -17.80 -6.17
CA ASN A 19 -2.54 -17.44 -6.76
C ASN A 19 -1.37 -18.22 -6.16
N HIS A 20 -0.40 -18.49 -7.02
CA HIS A 20 0.85 -19.14 -6.65
C HIS A 20 2.00 -18.23 -7.07
N THR A 21 2.83 -17.85 -6.11
CA THR A 21 3.97 -16.96 -6.34
C THR A 21 5.25 -17.67 -5.95
N VAL A 22 6.14 -17.86 -6.93
CA VAL A 22 7.52 -18.33 -6.71
C VAL A 22 8.43 -17.12 -6.83
N ALA A 23 9.12 -16.75 -5.76
CA ALA A 23 10.09 -15.67 -5.75
C ALA A 23 11.48 -16.23 -5.52
N LEU A 24 12.32 -16.19 -6.55
CA LEU A 24 13.73 -16.57 -6.49
C LEU A 24 14.57 -15.31 -6.25
N SER A 25 15.25 -15.23 -5.11
CA SER A 25 16.12 -14.11 -4.76
C SER A 25 17.60 -14.48 -4.97
N THR A 26 18.44 -13.48 -5.25
CA THR A 26 19.91 -13.64 -5.33
C THR A 26 20.63 -13.21 -4.06
N ILE A 27 19.97 -12.42 -3.20
CA ILE A 27 20.53 -11.93 -1.93
C ILE A 27 19.90 -12.64 -0.73
N GLY A 28 18.61 -12.98 -0.81
CA GLY A 28 17.86 -13.64 0.26
C GLY A 28 17.47 -15.08 -0.08
N GLU A 29 16.60 -15.64 0.75
CA GLU A 29 16.03 -16.96 0.52
C GLU A 29 14.94 -16.92 -0.57
N SER A 30 14.81 -18.03 -1.28
CA SER A 30 13.72 -18.22 -2.24
C SER A 30 12.46 -18.63 -1.51
N ASN A 31 11.36 -17.93 -1.78
CA ASN A 31 10.10 -18.13 -1.09
C ASN A 31 9.00 -18.56 -2.06
N TYR A 32 8.11 -19.39 -1.54
CA TYR A 32 6.88 -19.77 -2.21
C TYR A 32 5.71 -19.26 -1.40
N HIS A 33 4.86 -18.46 -2.03
CA HIS A 33 3.64 -17.94 -1.44
C HIS A 33 2.44 -18.55 -2.16
N PHE A 34 1.54 -19.10 -1.36
CA PHE A 34 0.23 -19.53 -1.78
C PHE A 34 -0.81 -18.57 -1.22
N GLY A 35 -1.55 -17.92 -2.10
CA GLY A 35 -2.60 -17.01 -1.69
C GLY A 35 -3.96 -17.38 -2.27
N VAL A 36 -4.98 -16.95 -1.55
CA VAL A 36 -6.38 -17.17 -1.88
C VAL A 36 -7.16 -15.90 -1.54
N THR A 37 -7.99 -15.50 -2.50
CA THR A 37 -8.90 -14.37 -2.33
C THR A 37 -10.32 -14.85 -2.59
N TYR A 38 -11.18 -14.64 -1.61
CA TYR A 38 -12.61 -14.84 -1.71
C TYR A 38 -13.33 -13.50 -1.63
N VAL A 39 -14.23 -13.27 -2.57
CA VAL A 39 -15.11 -12.12 -2.62
C VAL A 39 -16.54 -12.61 -2.44
N GLY A 40 -17.23 -12.10 -1.44
CA GLY A 40 -18.59 -12.48 -1.10
C GLY A 40 -19.62 -12.03 -2.14
N THR A 41 -20.84 -12.53 -1.97
CA THR A 41 -21.96 -12.28 -2.91
C THR A 41 -22.77 -11.04 -2.58
N LYS A 42 -22.61 -10.44 -1.38
CA LYS A 42 -23.33 -9.24 -0.98
C LYS A 42 -22.71 -8.02 -1.66
N GLN A 43 -23.25 -7.69 -2.83
CA GLN A 43 -22.90 -6.49 -3.57
C GLN A 43 -23.72 -5.31 -3.05
N LEU A 44 -23.03 -4.32 -2.49
CA LEU A 44 -23.66 -3.06 -2.03
C LEU A 44 -23.54 -1.97 -3.10
N SER A 45 -22.58 -2.09 -4.01
CA SER A 45 -22.43 -1.24 -5.19
C SER A 45 -21.95 -2.08 -6.39
N PRO A 46 -22.04 -1.56 -7.63
CA PRO A 46 -21.56 -2.28 -8.83
C PRO A 46 -20.07 -2.65 -8.77
N THR A 47 -19.31 -1.98 -7.89
CA THR A 47 -17.85 -2.13 -7.76
C THR A 47 -17.41 -2.74 -6.44
N GLU A 48 -18.28 -2.85 -5.43
CA GLU A 48 -17.92 -3.33 -4.09
C GLU A 48 -18.80 -4.51 -3.66
N ALA A 49 -18.15 -5.65 -3.46
CA ALA A 49 -18.74 -6.90 -2.99
C ALA A 49 -18.07 -7.32 -1.67
N PHE A 50 -18.88 -7.72 -0.69
CA PHE A 50 -18.42 -8.06 0.65
C PHE A 50 -19.02 -9.38 1.14
N PRO A 51 -18.39 -10.06 2.12
CA PRO A 51 -17.05 -9.83 2.66
C PRO A 51 -15.93 -10.11 1.65
N VAL A 52 -14.78 -9.46 1.81
CA VAL A 52 -13.55 -9.82 1.09
C VAL A 52 -12.61 -10.49 2.08
N LEU A 53 -12.22 -11.73 1.80
CA LEU A 53 -11.22 -12.46 2.57
C LEU A 53 -9.99 -12.69 1.69
N VAL A 54 -8.83 -12.33 2.21
CA VAL A 54 -7.54 -12.56 1.56
C VAL A 54 -6.67 -13.31 2.54
N GLY A 55 -6.13 -14.45 2.13
CA GLY A 55 -5.14 -15.22 2.86
C GLY A 55 -3.91 -15.46 2.00
N ASP A 56 -2.72 -15.29 2.57
CA ASP A 56 -1.43 -15.59 1.94
C ASP A 56 -0.57 -16.34 2.94
N MET A 57 -0.03 -17.49 2.54
CA MET A 57 0.85 -18.30 3.39
C MET A 57 2.15 -18.60 2.65
N ASP A 58 3.27 -18.39 3.33
CA ASP A 58 4.59 -18.74 2.83
C ASP A 58 5.02 -20.16 3.25
N ASN A 59 6.11 -20.66 2.65
CA ASN A 59 6.71 -21.95 2.96
C ASN A 59 7.33 -22.06 4.38
N SER A 60 7.46 -20.94 5.09
CA SER A 60 7.99 -20.90 6.46
C SER A 60 6.88 -20.95 7.52
N GLY A 61 5.61 -20.89 7.11
CA GLY A 61 4.46 -20.85 8.01
C GLY A 61 4.07 -19.44 8.46
N SER A 62 4.57 -18.40 7.81
CA SER A 62 4.07 -17.04 8.00
C SER A 62 2.75 -16.89 7.23
N LEU A 63 1.69 -16.57 7.95
CA LEU A 63 0.35 -16.36 7.42
C LEU A 63 0.02 -14.87 7.48
N ASN A 64 -0.47 -14.32 6.37
CA ASN A 64 -1.12 -13.02 6.32
C ASN A 64 -2.59 -13.22 5.97
N ALA A 65 -3.48 -12.89 6.89
CA ALA A 65 -4.92 -12.96 6.68
C ALA A 65 -5.54 -11.57 6.81
N GLN A 66 -6.43 -11.21 5.89
CA GLN A 66 -7.20 -9.97 5.93
C GLN A 66 -8.67 -10.27 5.67
N VAL A 67 -9.53 -9.70 6.49
CA VAL A 67 -10.99 -9.79 6.38
C VAL A 67 -11.54 -8.38 6.33
N ILE A 68 -12.17 -8.02 5.23
CA ILE A 68 -12.84 -6.73 5.05
C ILE A 68 -14.34 -6.99 4.98
N HIS A 69 -15.10 -6.37 5.87
CA HIS A 69 -16.54 -6.51 5.91
C HIS A 69 -17.23 -5.17 6.11
N GLN A 70 -18.27 -4.93 5.32
CA GLN A 70 -19.12 -3.76 5.47
C GLN A 70 -20.33 -4.11 6.36
N LEU A 71 -20.27 -3.67 7.61
CA LEU A 71 -21.29 -3.95 8.64
C LEU A 71 -22.56 -3.12 8.42
N GLY A 72 -22.44 -1.92 7.84
CA GLY A 72 -23.55 -1.01 7.57
C GLY A 72 -23.32 -0.09 6.37
N PRO A 73 -24.30 0.75 5.98
CA PRO A 73 -24.22 1.56 4.76
C PRO A 73 -23.03 2.55 4.75
N GLY A 74 -22.56 3.00 5.92
CA GLY A 74 -21.38 3.85 6.05
C GLY A 74 -20.26 3.27 6.94
N LEU A 75 -20.42 2.05 7.45
CA LEU A 75 -19.46 1.44 8.40
C LEU A 75 -18.75 0.24 7.78
N ARG A 76 -17.44 0.34 7.67
CA ARG A 76 -16.53 -0.67 7.15
C ARG A 76 -15.61 -1.14 8.29
N SER A 77 -15.43 -2.43 8.42
CA SER A 77 -14.45 -3.01 9.33
C SER A 77 -13.44 -3.82 8.54
N LYS A 78 -12.19 -3.74 8.96
CA LYS A 78 -11.10 -4.56 8.46
C LYS A 78 -10.37 -5.19 9.63
N MET A 79 -10.12 -6.48 9.54
CA MET A 79 -9.27 -7.20 10.47
C MET A 79 -8.09 -7.75 9.68
N ALA A 80 -6.88 -7.54 10.15
CA ALA A 80 -5.69 -8.15 9.56
C ALA A 80 -4.86 -8.85 10.64
N ILE A 81 -4.41 -10.06 10.32
CA ILE A 81 -3.65 -10.93 11.21
C ILE A 81 -2.40 -11.37 10.47
N GLN A 82 -1.25 -11.24 11.12
CA GLN A 82 0.04 -11.65 10.62
C GLN A 82 0.75 -12.56 11.62
N THR A 83 1.10 -13.75 11.18
CA THR A 83 1.96 -14.68 11.92
C THR A 83 3.32 -14.75 11.26
N GLN A 84 4.34 -15.01 12.06
CA GLN A 84 5.66 -15.39 11.59
C GLN A 84 5.96 -16.75 12.20
N GLN A 85 5.93 -17.78 11.37
CA GLN A 85 6.04 -19.17 11.80
C GLN A 85 5.01 -19.49 12.92
N SER A 86 5.50 -19.81 14.12
CA SER A 86 4.68 -20.21 15.28
C SER A 86 4.19 -19.03 16.14
N LYS A 87 4.59 -17.79 15.85
CA LYS A 87 4.27 -16.63 16.69
C LYS A 87 3.33 -15.67 15.95
N PHE A 88 2.29 -15.21 16.65
CA PHE A 88 1.51 -14.05 16.22
C PHE A 88 2.37 -12.80 16.39
N VAL A 89 2.66 -12.12 15.28
CA VAL A 89 3.50 -10.92 15.30
C VAL A 89 2.62 -9.70 15.46
N ASN A 90 1.64 -9.58 14.56
CA ASN A 90 0.74 -8.44 14.56
C ASN A 90 -0.69 -8.87 14.31
N TRP A 91 -1.63 -8.23 14.99
CA TRP A 91 -3.02 -8.28 14.63
C TRP A 91 -3.62 -6.90 14.83
N GLN A 92 -4.43 -6.48 13.87
CA GLN A 92 -5.05 -5.16 13.83
C GLN A 92 -6.53 -5.27 13.51
N VAL A 93 -7.30 -4.39 14.14
CA VAL A 93 -8.71 -4.22 13.89
C VAL A 93 -8.97 -2.75 13.59
N ASP A 94 -9.47 -2.52 12.39
CA ASP A 94 -9.79 -1.22 11.84
C ASP A 94 -11.32 -1.07 11.73
N GLY A 95 -11.84 0.08 12.11
CA GLY A 95 -13.22 0.50 11.89
C GLY A 95 -13.24 1.87 11.23
N GLU A 96 -13.77 1.94 10.01
CA GLU A 96 -13.90 3.16 9.22
C GLU A 96 -15.38 3.51 9.07
N TYR A 97 -15.72 4.74 9.42
CA TYR A 97 -17.04 5.33 9.21
C TYR A 97 -16.95 6.46 8.18
N ARG A 98 -17.69 6.30 7.09
CA ARG A 98 -17.78 7.30 6.02
C ARG A 98 -19.11 8.05 6.13
N GLY A 99 -19.03 9.31 6.52
CA GLY A 99 -20.14 10.26 6.48
C GLY A 99 -20.30 10.93 5.11
N SER A 100 -21.17 11.94 5.05
CA SER A 100 -21.40 12.75 3.84
C SER A 100 -20.23 13.70 3.52
N ASP A 101 -19.64 14.30 4.55
CA ASP A 101 -18.63 15.36 4.48
C ASP A 101 -17.38 15.04 5.29
N PHE A 102 -17.39 13.95 6.07
CA PHE A 102 -16.26 13.50 6.87
C PHE A 102 -16.02 11.99 6.78
N THR A 103 -14.82 11.57 7.13
CA THR A 103 -14.42 10.17 7.31
C THR A 103 -13.67 10.05 8.61
N ALA A 104 -14.08 9.11 9.46
CA ALA A 104 -13.41 8.78 10.70
C ALA A 104 -12.97 7.32 10.67
N ALA A 105 -11.75 7.05 11.12
CA ALA A 105 -11.24 5.68 11.23
C ALA A 105 -10.55 5.48 12.57
N ILE A 106 -10.76 4.30 13.16
CA ILE A 106 -10.10 3.88 14.39
C ILE A 106 -9.40 2.54 14.11
N THR A 107 -8.12 2.47 14.42
CA THR A 107 -7.29 1.29 14.29
C THR A 107 -6.75 0.89 15.65
N LEU A 108 -6.99 -0.36 16.04
CA LEU A 108 -6.40 -0.98 17.22
C LEU A 108 -5.38 -2.01 16.75
N GLY A 109 -4.10 -1.76 17.04
CA GLY A 109 -2.98 -2.63 16.71
C GLY A 109 -2.40 -3.28 17.96
N ASN A 110 -2.26 -4.60 17.93
CA ASN A 110 -1.64 -5.42 18.98
C ASN A 110 -2.15 -5.15 20.40
N PRO A 111 -3.46 -5.06 20.66
CA PRO A 111 -3.93 -4.87 22.03
C PRO A 111 -3.71 -6.15 22.85
N ASP A 112 -2.91 -6.06 23.90
CA ASP A 112 -2.68 -7.14 24.87
C ASP A 112 -3.28 -6.73 26.22
N VAL A 113 -4.35 -7.42 26.62
CA VAL A 113 -5.09 -7.15 27.86
C VAL A 113 -4.26 -7.54 29.11
N LEU A 114 -3.39 -8.55 29.01
CA LEU A 114 -2.59 -9.03 30.13
C LEU A 114 -1.42 -8.09 30.43
N VAL A 115 -0.76 -7.61 29.37
CA VAL A 115 0.38 -6.71 29.47
C VAL A 115 -0.09 -5.24 29.54
N GLY A 116 -1.33 -4.95 29.13
CA GLY A 116 -1.86 -3.60 29.05
C GLY A 116 -1.16 -2.75 27.98
N SER A 117 -0.71 -3.40 26.90
CA SER A 117 -0.01 -2.76 25.79
C SER A 117 -0.88 -2.72 24.53
N GLY A 118 -0.61 -1.77 23.65
CA GLY A 118 -1.35 -1.64 22.39
C GLY A 118 -1.12 -0.30 21.72
N ILE A 119 -1.54 -0.23 20.46
CA ILE A 119 -1.51 0.98 19.65
C ILE A 119 -2.94 1.29 19.25
N LEU A 120 -3.37 2.51 19.53
CA LEU A 120 -4.63 3.06 19.07
C LEU A 120 -4.31 4.21 18.13
N VAL A 121 -4.80 4.11 16.90
CA VAL A 121 -4.72 5.20 15.92
C VAL A 121 -6.12 5.68 15.62
N ALA A 122 -6.33 6.99 15.71
CA ALA A 122 -7.57 7.63 15.33
C ALA A 122 -7.29 8.63 14.22
N HIS A 123 -8.02 8.49 13.12
CA HIS A 123 -7.99 9.41 11.98
C HIS A 123 -9.34 10.10 11.85
N TYR A 124 -9.28 11.39 11.54
CA TYR A 124 -10.46 12.16 11.19
C TYR A 124 -10.12 13.08 10.03
N LEU A 125 -10.94 13.09 8.99
CA LEU A 125 -10.75 13.95 7.82
C LEU A 125 -12.10 14.50 7.36
N GLN A 126 -12.21 15.82 7.25
CA GLN A 126 -13.43 16.52 6.89
C GLN A 126 -13.21 17.46 5.71
N SER A 127 -14.14 17.46 4.77
CA SER A 127 -14.16 18.40 3.65
C SER A 127 -14.71 19.74 4.14
N ILE A 128 -13.87 20.77 4.14
CA ILE A 128 -14.28 22.13 4.53
C ILE A 128 -14.81 22.88 3.32
N THR A 129 -14.17 22.68 2.16
CA THR A 129 -14.65 23.19 0.86
C THR A 129 -14.69 22.04 -0.14
N PRO A 130 -15.30 22.23 -1.33
CA PRO A 130 -15.30 21.20 -2.38
C PRO A 130 -13.88 20.78 -2.85
N CYS A 131 -12.88 21.65 -2.65
CA CYS A 131 -11.50 21.40 -3.09
C CYS A 131 -10.55 21.10 -1.93
N LEU A 132 -10.88 21.49 -0.69
CA LEU A 132 -10.01 21.37 0.48
C LEU A 132 -10.63 20.48 1.55
N ALA A 133 -9.88 19.46 1.96
CA ALA A 133 -10.17 18.65 3.12
C ALA A 133 -9.02 18.72 4.13
N LEU A 134 -9.35 18.91 5.40
CA LEU A 134 -8.39 18.93 6.50
C LEU A 134 -8.72 17.80 7.47
N GLY A 135 -7.70 17.30 8.14
CA GLY A 135 -7.83 16.20 9.07
C GLY A 135 -6.70 16.14 10.07
N GLY A 136 -6.83 15.19 10.98
CA GLY A 136 -5.83 14.89 11.99
C GLY A 136 -5.69 13.39 12.18
N GLU A 137 -4.52 13.00 12.63
CA GLU A 137 -4.17 11.67 13.06
C GLU A 137 -3.64 11.74 14.50
N LEU A 138 -4.17 10.89 15.36
CA LEU A 138 -3.74 10.72 16.72
C LEU A 138 -3.28 9.27 16.91
N VAL A 139 -2.00 9.08 17.20
CA VAL A 139 -1.40 7.78 17.51
C VAL A 139 -1.10 7.75 18.99
N TYR A 140 -1.83 6.92 19.74
CA TYR A 140 -1.55 6.59 21.13
C TYR A 140 -0.93 5.20 21.18
N HIS A 141 0.28 5.08 21.71
CA HIS A 141 0.89 3.78 21.98
C HIS A 141 1.22 3.66 23.45
N ARG A 142 0.87 2.51 24.02
CA ARG A 142 1.09 2.17 25.41
C ARG A 142 1.91 0.89 25.48
N ARG A 143 3.01 0.95 26.22
CA ARG A 143 3.83 -0.20 26.59
C ARG A 143 4.09 -0.14 28.10
N PRO A 144 4.39 -1.26 28.76
CA PRO A 144 4.72 -1.24 30.18
C PRO A 144 5.88 -0.28 30.46
N GLY A 145 5.61 0.82 31.17
CA GLY A 145 6.60 1.85 31.52
C GLY A 145 6.82 2.96 30.49
N GLU A 146 6.14 2.92 29.32
CA GLU A 146 6.26 3.95 28.29
C GLU A 146 4.88 4.26 27.68
N GLU A 147 4.49 5.53 27.74
CA GLU A 147 3.30 6.04 27.06
C GLU A 147 3.72 7.16 26.11
N GLY A 148 3.26 7.07 24.87
CA GLY A 148 3.55 8.07 23.86
C GLY A 148 2.31 8.43 23.05
N THR A 149 2.10 9.73 22.89
CA THR A 149 1.05 10.27 22.03
C THR A 149 1.70 11.11 20.95
N VAL A 150 1.39 10.81 19.70
CA VAL A 150 1.83 11.59 18.55
C VAL A 150 0.60 12.10 17.83
N MET A 151 0.59 13.40 17.55
CA MET A 151 -0.44 14.04 16.77
C MET A 151 0.15 14.55 15.46
N SER A 152 -0.60 14.35 14.39
CA SER A 152 -0.28 14.85 13.05
C SER A 152 -1.50 15.54 12.47
N LEU A 153 -1.27 16.59 11.70
CA LEU A 153 -2.28 17.30 10.92
C LEU A 153 -2.08 16.96 9.45
N ALA A 154 -3.17 16.74 8.73
CA ALA A 154 -3.14 16.43 7.32
C ALA A 154 -4.05 17.39 6.55
N GLY A 155 -3.58 17.86 5.40
CA GLY A 155 -4.33 18.66 4.46
C GLY A 155 -4.29 18.04 3.08
N LYS A 156 -5.44 17.99 2.40
CA LYS A 156 -5.58 17.53 1.02
C LYS A 156 -6.28 18.61 0.21
N TYR A 157 -5.63 19.03 -0.88
CA TYR A 157 -6.19 19.95 -1.84
C TYR A 157 -6.33 19.26 -3.20
N THR A 158 -7.55 19.23 -3.74
CA THR A 158 -7.87 18.52 -4.98
C THR A 158 -8.50 19.48 -5.97
N LEU A 159 -7.93 19.52 -7.17
CA LEU A 159 -8.46 20.23 -8.34
C LEU A 159 -8.59 19.23 -9.51
N ASN A 160 -9.11 19.70 -10.64
CA ASN A 160 -9.47 18.83 -11.77
C ASN A 160 -8.31 17.95 -12.28
N ASN A 161 -7.08 18.49 -12.33
CA ASN A 161 -5.93 17.80 -12.94
C ASN A 161 -4.77 17.54 -11.97
N TRP A 162 -4.81 18.08 -10.77
CA TRP A 162 -3.73 17.93 -9.80
C TRP A 162 -4.25 17.85 -8.36
N LEU A 163 -3.47 17.21 -7.51
CA LEU A 163 -3.74 16.98 -6.11
C LEU A 163 -2.48 17.28 -5.31
N ALA A 164 -2.62 18.00 -4.21
CA ALA A 164 -1.53 18.20 -3.26
C ALA A 164 -1.95 17.71 -1.88
N THR A 165 -1.05 17.03 -1.18
CA THR A 165 -1.22 16.69 0.23
C THR A 165 -0.05 17.21 1.04
N VAL A 166 -0.35 17.59 2.28
CA VAL A 166 0.66 17.97 3.27
C VAL A 166 0.28 17.32 4.59
N THR A 167 1.21 16.60 5.19
CA THR A 167 1.10 16.01 6.52
C THR A 167 2.20 16.61 7.39
N LEU A 168 1.80 17.19 8.51
CA LEU A 168 2.67 17.83 9.49
C LEU A 168 2.49 17.13 10.83
N GLY A 169 3.52 16.45 11.30
CA GLY A 169 3.54 15.82 12.62
C GLY A 169 4.78 16.21 13.40
N GLN A 170 4.82 15.85 14.68
CA GLN A 170 5.99 16.09 15.51
C GLN A 170 7.25 15.38 14.96
N ALA A 171 7.07 14.23 14.28
CA ALA A 171 8.15 13.41 13.74
C ALA A 171 8.69 13.91 12.38
N GLY A 172 7.97 14.79 11.68
CA GLY A 172 8.35 15.19 10.33
C GLY A 172 7.24 15.90 9.55
N MET A 173 7.63 16.35 8.36
CA MET A 173 6.75 16.90 7.34
C MET A 173 6.81 16.01 6.10
N HIS A 174 5.65 15.70 5.55
CA HIS A 174 5.52 14.98 4.29
C HIS A 174 4.62 15.78 3.35
N ALA A 175 5.08 16.06 2.14
CA ALA A 175 4.32 16.79 1.16
C ALA A 175 4.36 16.05 -0.18
N THR A 176 3.20 15.90 -0.81
CA THR A 176 3.09 15.25 -2.12
C THR A 176 2.34 16.13 -3.10
N TYR A 177 2.74 16.07 -4.36
CA TYR A 177 2.10 16.73 -5.47
C TYR A 177 1.94 15.74 -6.62
N TYR A 178 0.69 15.51 -7.02
CA TYR A 178 0.33 14.66 -8.15
C TYR A 178 -0.28 15.52 -9.25
N HIS A 179 0.11 15.28 -10.50
CA HIS A 179 -0.43 15.95 -11.67
C HIS A 179 -0.61 14.97 -12.81
N LYS A 180 -1.84 14.85 -13.30
CA LYS A 180 -2.16 14.16 -14.54
C LYS A 180 -1.93 15.09 -15.73
N ALA A 181 -0.73 15.04 -16.31
CA ALA A 181 -0.35 15.91 -17.44
C ALA A 181 -1.07 15.55 -18.74
N SER A 182 -1.36 14.27 -18.96
CA SER A 182 -2.13 13.76 -20.10
C SER A 182 -2.83 12.45 -19.73
N ASP A 183 -3.66 11.90 -20.60
CA ASP A 183 -4.22 10.56 -20.41
C ASP A 183 -3.17 9.45 -20.41
N GLN A 184 -2.02 9.70 -21.05
CA GLN A 184 -0.90 8.75 -21.08
C GLN A 184 0.15 9.04 -20.02
N LEU A 185 0.32 10.30 -19.60
CA LEU A 185 1.43 10.74 -18.75
C LEU A 185 0.92 11.27 -17.42
N GLN A 186 1.43 10.69 -16.33
CA GLN A 186 1.17 11.12 -14.97
C GLN A 186 2.51 11.39 -14.27
N VAL A 187 2.54 12.44 -13.45
CA VAL A 187 3.75 12.88 -12.75
C VAL A 187 3.42 13.05 -11.27
N GLY A 188 4.37 12.68 -10.42
CA GLY A 188 4.28 12.84 -8.97
C GLY A 188 5.60 13.34 -8.39
N VAL A 189 5.51 14.18 -7.38
CA VAL A 189 6.63 14.65 -6.58
C VAL A 189 6.31 14.42 -5.12
N GLU A 190 7.28 13.91 -4.38
CA GLU A 190 7.20 13.63 -2.96
C GLU A 190 8.38 14.30 -2.25
N PHE A 191 8.10 14.97 -1.16
CA PHE A 191 9.06 15.60 -0.27
C PHE A 191 8.84 15.05 1.14
N GLU A 192 9.88 14.48 1.72
CA GLU A 192 9.86 13.98 3.10
C GLU A 192 10.97 14.65 3.90
N ALA A 193 10.63 15.14 5.08
CA ALA A 193 11.57 15.69 6.05
C ALA A 193 11.31 15.08 7.42
N SER A 194 12.32 14.40 7.98
CA SER A 194 12.23 13.82 9.31
C SER A 194 12.94 14.71 10.33
N THR A 195 12.23 15.13 11.38
CA THR A 195 12.83 15.93 12.46
C THR A 195 13.76 15.08 13.33
N ARG A 196 13.46 13.79 13.48
CA ARG A 196 14.25 12.85 14.29
C ARG A 196 15.60 12.53 13.67
N MET A 197 15.60 12.19 12.38
CA MET A 197 16.83 11.82 11.66
C MET A 197 17.55 13.04 11.08
N GLN A 198 16.90 14.22 11.06
CA GLN A 198 17.38 15.43 10.38
C GLN A 198 17.68 15.21 8.89
N ASP A 199 16.96 14.27 8.29
CA ASP A 199 17.09 13.90 6.89
C ASP A 199 15.96 14.51 6.06
N THR A 200 16.32 14.90 4.84
CA THR A 200 15.36 15.37 3.83
C THR A 200 15.57 14.58 2.54
N SER A 201 14.49 14.13 1.94
CA SER A 201 14.50 13.42 0.67
C SER A 201 13.46 14.00 -0.27
N VAL A 202 13.81 14.03 -1.55
CA VAL A 202 12.92 14.49 -2.62
C VAL A 202 12.92 13.46 -3.71
N SER A 203 11.74 12.92 -3.98
CA SER A 203 11.53 11.91 -5.01
C SER A 203 10.63 12.45 -6.11
N PHE A 204 11.08 12.30 -7.34
CA PHE A 204 10.32 12.59 -8.54
C PHE A 204 9.96 11.27 -9.23
N GLY A 205 8.70 11.09 -9.58
CA GLY A 205 8.21 9.90 -10.26
C GLY A 205 7.33 10.27 -11.45
N TYR A 206 7.33 9.41 -12.47
CA TYR A 206 6.41 9.53 -13.59
C TYR A 206 5.94 8.15 -14.07
N GLN A 207 4.74 8.12 -14.63
CA GLN A 207 4.13 6.93 -15.21
C GLN A 207 3.65 7.26 -16.63
N LEU A 208 4.10 6.46 -17.60
CA LEU A 208 3.60 6.45 -18.97
C LEU A 208 2.78 5.18 -19.20
N ASP A 209 1.53 5.36 -19.59
CA ASP A 209 0.66 4.29 -20.07
C ASP A 209 0.50 4.42 -21.60
N LEU A 210 0.98 3.41 -22.33
CA LEU A 210 0.93 3.35 -23.78
C LEU A 210 0.03 2.16 -24.20
N PRO A 211 -1.30 2.36 -24.27
CA PRO A 211 -2.25 1.29 -24.55
C PRO A 211 -2.04 0.67 -25.94
N LYS A 212 -1.63 1.48 -26.93
CA LYS A 212 -1.32 0.98 -28.29
C LYS A 212 -0.14 0.00 -28.32
N ALA A 213 0.80 0.12 -27.36
CA ALA A 213 1.97 -0.73 -27.26
C ALA A 213 1.84 -1.82 -26.19
N ASN A 214 0.69 -1.88 -25.50
CA ASN A 214 0.44 -2.73 -24.32
C ASN A 214 1.57 -2.63 -23.29
N LEU A 215 2.04 -1.40 -23.05
CA LEU A 215 3.21 -1.10 -22.25
C LEU A 215 2.86 -0.08 -21.17
N LEU A 216 3.27 -0.36 -19.95
CA LEU A 216 3.23 0.57 -18.84
C LEU A 216 4.65 0.77 -18.34
N PHE A 217 5.10 2.02 -18.32
CA PHE A 217 6.45 2.39 -17.89
C PHE A 217 6.36 3.34 -16.69
N LYS A 218 7.17 3.07 -15.67
CA LYS A 218 7.30 3.88 -14.46
C LYS A 218 8.78 4.22 -14.26
N GLY A 219 9.09 5.49 -14.06
CA GLY A 219 10.42 5.97 -13.75
C GLY A 219 10.43 6.77 -12.45
N SER A 220 11.52 6.67 -11.69
CA SER A 220 11.72 7.43 -10.46
C SER A 220 13.16 7.93 -10.33
N VAL A 221 13.32 9.12 -9.77
CA VAL A 221 14.61 9.73 -9.44
C VAL A 221 14.50 10.32 -8.04
N ASP A 222 15.44 9.95 -7.18
CA ASP A 222 15.50 10.42 -5.79
C ASP A 222 16.74 11.29 -5.54
N SER A 223 16.65 12.24 -4.61
CA SER A 223 17.74 13.14 -4.19
C SER A 223 18.96 12.40 -3.64
N ASN A 224 18.81 11.13 -3.26
CA ASN A 224 19.89 10.24 -2.87
C ASN A 224 20.73 9.68 -4.04
N TRP A 225 20.53 10.21 -5.26
CA TRP A 225 21.19 9.74 -6.49
C TRP A 225 20.85 8.30 -6.85
N ILE A 226 19.62 7.90 -6.53
CA ILE A 226 19.07 6.60 -6.91
C ILE A 226 18.10 6.84 -8.05
N VAL A 227 18.31 6.14 -9.16
CA VAL A 227 17.42 6.13 -10.31
C VAL A 227 16.82 4.75 -10.46
N GLY A 228 15.52 4.69 -10.77
CA GLY A 228 14.76 3.46 -10.89
C GLY A 228 13.84 3.50 -12.10
N ALA A 229 13.69 2.36 -12.76
CA ALA A 229 12.72 2.19 -13.83
C ALA A 229 12.08 0.81 -13.74
N THR A 230 10.76 0.76 -14.00
CA THR A 230 10.00 -0.47 -14.14
C THR A 230 9.19 -0.43 -15.43
N LEU A 231 9.27 -1.50 -16.21
CA LEU A 231 8.56 -1.67 -17.46
C LEU A 231 7.69 -2.93 -17.37
N GLU A 232 6.39 -2.76 -17.53
CA GLU A 232 5.41 -3.83 -17.60
C GLU A 232 4.87 -3.93 -19.03
N LYS A 233 4.98 -5.10 -19.64
CA LYS A 233 4.49 -5.35 -21.00
C LYS A 233 3.55 -6.54 -21.00
N LYS A 234 2.32 -6.32 -21.48
CA LYS A 234 1.38 -7.42 -21.75
C LYS A 234 1.69 -8.01 -23.12
N LEU A 235 1.67 -9.33 -23.23
CA LEU A 235 2.09 -10.07 -24.43
C LEU A 235 0.93 -10.88 -25.03
N PRO A 236 0.06 -10.27 -25.87
CA PRO A 236 -0.95 -11.01 -26.63
C PRO A 236 -0.30 -12.06 -27.56
N PRO A 237 -0.95 -13.21 -27.83
CA PRO A 237 -2.32 -13.60 -27.47
C PRO A 237 -2.46 -14.26 -26.09
N LEU A 238 -1.35 -14.53 -25.39
CA LEU A 238 -1.39 -15.21 -24.10
C LEU A 238 -1.63 -14.20 -22.96
N PRO A 239 -2.29 -14.58 -21.85
CA PRO A 239 -2.48 -13.70 -20.69
C PRO A 239 -1.18 -13.61 -19.86
N LEU A 240 -0.10 -13.17 -20.48
CA LEU A 240 1.20 -12.98 -19.84
C LEU A 240 1.56 -11.50 -19.74
N THR A 241 2.04 -11.11 -18.57
CA THR A 241 2.63 -9.80 -18.32
C THR A 241 4.08 -9.99 -17.89
N LEU A 242 5.00 -9.44 -18.69
CA LEU A 242 6.42 -9.38 -18.37
C LEU A 242 6.71 -8.06 -17.65
N ALA A 243 7.30 -8.14 -16.47
CA ALA A 243 7.77 -7.00 -15.70
C ALA A 243 9.31 -7.00 -15.68
N LEU A 244 9.94 -5.89 -16.02
CA LEU A 244 11.38 -5.66 -15.93
C LEU A 244 11.62 -4.48 -14.99
N GLY A 245 12.54 -4.64 -14.03
CA GLY A 245 12.88 -3.57 -13.09
C GLY A 245 14.38 -3.42 -12.94
N ALA A 246 14.85 -2.18 -12.88
CA ALA A 246 16.24 -1.85 -12.62
C ALA A 246 16.36 -0.63 -11.71
N PHE A 247 17.28 -0.70 -10.75
CA PHE A 247 17.64 0.39 -9.84
C PHE A 247 19.15 0.56 -9.82
N LEU A 248 19.60 1.81 -9.92
CA LEU A 248 21.00 2.18 -9.89
C LEU A 248 21.21 3.25 -8.83
N ASN A 249 22.08 2.96 -7.86
CA ASN A 249 22.55 3.93 -6.88
C ASN A 249 23.92 4.45 -7.33
N HIS A 250 23.94 5.69 -7.82
CA HIS A 250 25.17 6.32 -8.32
C HIS A 250 26.16 6.65 -7.20
N ARG A 251 25.69 6.94 -5.98
CA ARG A 251 26.57 7.29 -4.85
C ARG A 251 27.34 6.09 -4.33
N LYS A 252 26.70 4.92 -4.26
CA LYS A 252 27.28 3.67 -3.75
C LYS A 252 27.77 2.73 -4.86
N ASN A 253 27.58 3.09 -6.13
CA ASN A 253 27.84 2.24 -7.30
C ASN A 253 27.23 0.83 -7.18
N LYS A 254 25.97 0.77 -6.70
CA LYS A 254 25.22 -0.49 -6.57
C LYS A 254 24.12 -0.53 -7.60
N PHE A 255 24.11 -1.59 -8.40
CA PHE A 255 23.07 -1.87 -9.38
C PHE A 255 22.28 -3.11 -8.96
N GLN A 256 20.96 -3.02 -9.04
CA GLN A 256 20.04 -4.13 -8.77
C GLN A 256 19.01 -4.21 -9.89
N CYS A 257 18.82 -5.41 -10.43
CA CYS A 257 17.79 -5.65 -11.43
C CYS A 257 17.06 -6.96 -11.15
N GLY A 258 15.89 -7.09 -11.75
CA GLY A 258 15.09 -8.29 -11.68
C GLY A 258 14.01 -8.28 -12.73
N PHE A 259 13.45 -9.45 -13.00
CA PHE A 259 12.32 -9.59 -13.89
C PHE A 259 11.27 -10.51 -13.28
N GLY A 260 10.02 -10.23 -13.63
CA GLY A 260 8.87 -10.99 -13.17
C GLY A 260 8.01 -11.41 -14.35
N LEU A 261 7.45 -12.60 -14.25
CA LEU A 261 6.43 -13.07 -15.17
C LEU A 261 5.15 -13.32 -14.40
N THR A 262 4.07 -12.66 -14.81
CA THR A 262 2.74 -12.89 -14.25
C THR A 262 1.86 -13.54 -15.32
N ILE A 263 1.25 -14.67 -14.97
CA ILE A 263 0.36 -15.47 -15.81
C ILE A 263 -1.02 -15.45 -15.16
N GLY A 264 -2.06 -15.12 -15.91
CA GLY A 264 -3.45 -15.19 -15.44
C GLY A 264 -4.32 -14.04 -15.87
#